data_AF-A0A524M156-F1
#
_entry.id   AF-A0A524M156-F1
#
_cell.length_a   1.000
_cell.length_b   1.000
_cell.length_c   1.000
_cell.angle_alpha   90.00
_cell.angle_beta   90.00
_cell.angle_gamma   90.00
#
_symmetry.space_group_name_H-M   'P 1'
#
loop_
_entity.id
_entity.type
_entity.pdbx_description
1 polymer ?
#
loop_
_entity_poly.entity_id
_entity_poly.type
_entity_poly.pdbx_seq_one_letter_code
_entity_poly.pdbx_strand_id
1 'polypeptide(L)'
;MTWRYPMQNLRRTVRLIPLVGLAVFLVGCPNLFAPDADELADQLASLAAPPNLVNGPSAAMVERPIGEPEGDPVYVDAIVDGSPARYSVSTQKYEASASFDTQALLNPSTDVIYPGSVILGHTIDDGSYQEVTAGTKQAVTVSFDLTGVTDSGGGAGFVSGTITPTLSGYRELRNSVLSQNIPAQTSAYLYETIETHSSEEMDIMVNAGANFSGGVYEGSIKTGFDYDSSNMSNKVMVRFMQTFYTVDIDQGAGTFLYSDFDIDDFDGYRPVYVSSVAYGRLAYLTVESMESVKDIKVHLEAMFSATKASGDATVDAAFSFFESNATTRITVIGGSTVALNLSSFRTMLEDDTFSESNAGQIVAYKLRFVHDNSIANTVFNGEYTGRNIELVLGNGVDVGLKVTEIRCNVDDGLGNEAELYGDVMFQKTGSGDQTPLPLWSYTSGDPYDIVDDGSPQDYSDSDELVIKFGTDAGSFKIFADSLYEDDIVGDDKFKPYSADFVISTLLTAVPF
;
A
#
# COMPACT_ATOMS: atom_id res chain seq x y z
N MET A 1 10.80 86.71 77.09
CA MET A 1 10.58 86.85 78.54
C MET A 1 10.42 85.46 79.12
N THR A 2 11.13 85.21 80.20
CA THR A 2 11.36 83.94 80.90
C THR A 2 10.13 83.41 81.65
N TRP A 3 10.30 82.21 82.22
CA TRP A 3 9.53 81.51 83.29
C TRP A 3 8.57 80.41 82.84
N ARG A 4 8.46 79.25 83.52
CA ARG A 4 9.36 78.31 84.22
C ARG A 4 8.46 77.10 84.61
N TYR A 5 9.02 75.90 84.50
CA TYR A 5 8.56 74.55 84.92
C TYR A 5 8.02 74.43 86.38
N PRO A 6 7.27 73.35 86.77
CA PRO A 6 7.82 71.99 87.09
C PRO A 6 6.93 70.79 86.64
N MET A 7 7.50 69.71 86.06
CA MET A 7 8.10 68.50 86.69
C MET A 7 7.14 67.62 87.52
N GLN A 8 6.87 66.40 87.05
CA GLN A 8 7.14 65.18 87.81
C GLN A 8 7.65 64.04 86.91
N ASN A 9 8.72 63.40 87.39
CA ASN A 9 9.47 62.30 86.79
C ASN A 9 8.83 60.94 87.09
N LEU A 10 8.97 59.97 86.18
CA LEU A 10 9.45 58.64 86.56
C LEU A 10 10.36 58.09 85.45
N ARG A 11 11.62 57.80 85.81
CA ARG A 11 12.66 57.21 84.96
C ARG A 11 12.67 55.69 85.11
N ARG A 12 13.06 54.98 84.03
CA ARG A 12 14.07 53.90 83.92
C ARG A 12 13.77 53.04 82.68
N THR A 13 14.66 52.68 81.76
CA THR A 13 16.11 52.87 81.55
C THR A 13 16.39 52.62 80.05
N VAL A 14 17.46 53.24 79.56
CA VAL A 14 17.96 53.38 78.18
C VAL A 14 18.84 52.20 77.72
N ARG A 15 18.95 51.97 76.39
CA ARG A 15 20.17 51.80 75.54
C ARG A 15 19.85 50.91 74.31
N LEU A 16 20.34 51.08 73.08
CA LEU A 16 20.99 52.16 72.29
C LEU A 16 21.01 51.64 70.82
N ILE A 17 20.97 52.57 69.86
CA ILE A 17 20.88 52.42 68.38
C ILE A 17 22.22 51.89 67.78
N PRO A 18 22.28 51.46 66.50
CA PRO A 18 22.81 52.42 65.52
C PRO A 18 22.06 52.48 64.17
N LEU A 19 22.10 53.69 63.63
CA LEU A 19 21.61 54.13 62.34
C LEU A 19 22.63 53.73 61.26
N VAL A 20 22.19 53.08 60.17
CA VAL A 20 22.94 53.02 58.91
C VAL A 20 21.93 53.24 57.79
N GLY A 21 22.12 54.30 57.01
CA GLY A 21 21.29 54.62 55.86
C GLY A 21 21.50 53.62 54.72
N LEU A 22 20.44 53.36 53.95
CA LEU A 22 20.56 52.67 52.68
C LEU A 22 19.62 53.31 51.66
N ALA A 23 20.21 53.60 50.50
CA ALA A 23 19.61 54.19 49.33
C ALA A 23 18.36 53.42 48.87
N VAL A 24 17.30 54.16 48.53
CA VAL A 24 16.18 53.62 47.77
C VAL A 24 16.67 53.40 46.34
N PHE A 25 17.08 52.17 46.04
CA PHE A 25 17.11 51.68 44.68
C PHE A 25 15.67 51.54 44.20
N LEU A 26 15.35 52.22 43.09
CA LEU A 26 14.23 51.85 42.22
C LEU A 26 14.43 50.38 41.84
N VAL A 27 13.74 49.49 42.56
CA VAL A 27 13.59 48.10 42.14
C VAL A 27 12.74 48.16 40.88
N GLY A 28 13.39 47.92 39.76
CA GLY A 28 12.73 47.71 38.48
C GLY A 28 11.65 46.66 38.64
N CYS A 29 10.51 46.93 38.02
CA CYS A 29 9.52 45.91 37.70
C CYS A 29 10.27 44.71 37.11
N PRO A 30 10.23 43.50 37.72
CA PRO A 30 10.61 42.30 37.01
C PRO A 30 9.69 42.22 35.79
N ASN A 31 10.28 41.97 34.63
CA ASN A 31 9.59 41.76 33.36
C ASN A 31 8.26 41.01 33.57
N LEU A 32 7.19 41.53 32.96
CA LEU A 32 5.97 40.76 32.73
C LEU A 32 6.40 39.41 32.14
N PHE A 33 6.04 38.35 32.86
CA PHE A 33 6.40 36.97 32.57
C PHE A 33 5.88 36.61 31.17
N ALA A 34 6.78 36.27 30.25
CA ALA A 34 6.38 35.41 29.15
C ALA A 34 5.93 34.07 29.77
N PRO A 35 4.79 33.50 29.35
CA PRO A 35 4.33 32.22 29.87
C PRO A 35 5.38 31.12 29.62
N ASP A 36 5.47 30.17 30.55
CA ASP A 36 6.35 29.00 30.39
C ASP A 36 5.83 28.13 29.23
N ALA A 37 6.72 27.44 28.51
CA ALA A 37 6.34 26.62 27.36
C ALA A 37 5.28 25.57 27.71
N ASP A 38 5.34 25.03 28.93
CA ASP A 38 4.35 24.08 29.45
C ASP A 38 2.96 24.74 29.63
N GLU A 39 2.90 26.01 30.05
CA GLU A 39 1.64 26.74 30.22
C GLU A 39 0.99 27.04 28.86
N LEU A 40 1.80 27.41 27.87
CA LEU A 40 1.34 27.58 26.49
C LEU A 40 0.88 26.26 25.87
N ALA A 41 1.59 25.17 26.14
CA ALA A 41 1.19 23.83 25.71
C ALA A 41 -0.17 23.42 26.34
N ASP A 42 -0.36 23.65 27.63
CA ASP A 42 -1.62 23.38 28.34
C ASP A 42 -2.79 24.20 27.78
N GLN A 43 -2.55 25.47 27.44
CA GLN A 43 -3.55 26.32 26.76
C GLN A 43 -3.99 25.70 25.44
N LEU A 44 -3.05 25.31 24.57
CA LEU A 44 -3.38 24.64 23.32
C LEU A 44 -4.04 23.28 23.55
N ALA A 45 -3.62 22.51 24.56
CA ALA A 45 -4.22 21.22 24.89
C ALA A 45 -5.72 21.33 25.27
N SER A 46 -6.13 22.48 25.81
CA SER A 46 -7.52 22.78 26.18
C SER A 46 -8.46 22.98 24.98
N LEU A 47 -7.91 23.21 23.78
CA LEU A 47 -8.69 23.37 22.55
C LEU A 47 -9.28 22.05 22.06
N ALA A 48 -10.33 22.13 21.24
CA ALA A 48 -10.98 20.94 20.68
C ALA A 48 -10.02 20.15 19.77
N ALA A 49 -10.18 18.83 19.73
CA ALA A 49 -9.53 18.01 18.72
C ALA A 49 -10.07 18.40 17.33
N PRO A 50 -9.21 18.58 16.32
CA PRO A 50 -9.68 18.66 14.94
C PRO A 50 -10.42 17.36 14.56
N PRO A 51 -11.58 17.42 13.88
CA PRO A 51 -12.44 16.25 13.66
C PRO A 51 -11.76 15.06 12.98
N ASN A 52 -10.88 15.33 12.01
CA ASN A 52 -10.23 14.33 11.18
C ASN A 52 -8.75 14.14 11.51
N LEU A 53 -8.29 14.58 12.69
CA LEU A 53 -6.92 14.36 13.15
C LEU A 53 -6.89 13.59 14.47
N VAL A 54 -6.06 12.54 14.53
CA VAL A 54 -5.91 11.68 15.72
C VAL A 54 -4.44 11.46 16.06
N ASN A 55 -4.16 11.23 17.35
CA ASN A 55 -2.82 10.92 17.87
C ASN A 55 -2.56 9.40 18.07
N GLY A 56 -3.37 8.55 17.42
CA GLY A 56 -3.22 7.09 17.43
C GLY A 56 -2.24 6.57 16.36
N PRO A 57 -2.08 5.24 16.19
CA PRO A 57 -1.31 4.68 15.08
C PRO A 57 -2.00 4.94 13.73
N SER A 58 -1.22 4.91 12.65
CA SER A 58 -1.77 4.87 11.30
C SER A 58 -2.39 3.50 11.03
N ALA A 59 -3.38 3.44 10.14
CA ALA A 59 -4.12 2.24 9.79
C ALA A 59 -4.33 2.20 8.27
N ALA A 60 -4.06 1.04 7.69
CA ALA A 60 -4.34 0.78 6.28
C ALA A 60 -5.84 0.89 5.99
N MET A 61 -6.18 1.08 4.71
CA MET A 61 -7.56 1.13 4.27
C MET A 61 -8.31 -0.16 4.65
N VAL A 62 -9.49 0.02 5.25
CA VAL A 62 -10.44 -1.05 5.53
C VAL A 62 -11.78 -0.67 4.91
N GLU A 63 -12.26 -1.54 4.04
CA GLU A 63 -13.58 -1.44 3.40
C GLU A 63 -14.55 -2.41 4.07
N ARG A 64 -15.76 -1.94 4.39
CA ARG A 64 -16.82 -2.75 5.01
C ARG A 64 -18.10 -2.61 4.21
N PRO A 65 -18.75 -3.72 3.80
CA PRO A 65 -20.03 -3.63 3.12
C PRO A 65 -21.10 -3.06 4.06
N ILE A 66 -21.90 -2.14 3.53
CA ILE A 66 -23.07 -1.55 4.19
C ILE A 66 -24.32 -2.21 3.63
N GLY A 67 -24.94 -3.08 4.41
CA GLY A 67 -26.14 -3.81 4.00
C GLY A 67 -25.88 -4.90 2.96
N GLU A 68 -26.96 -5.44 2.39
CA GLU A 68 -26.92 -6.44 1.32
C GLU A 68 -26.66 -5.78 -0.05
N PRO A 69 -26.16 -6.53 -1.05
CA PRO A 69 -26.01 -6.04 -2.41
C PRO A 69 -27.32 -5.46 -2.97
N GLU A 70 -27.21 -4.36 -3.71
CA GLU A 70 -28.35 -3.70 -4.33
C GLU A 70 -28.73 -4.38 -5.67
N GLY A 71 -29.98 -4.81 -5.77
CA GLY A 71 -30.57 -5.36 -7.00
C GLY A 71 -30.24 -6.84 -7.25
N ASP A 72 -30.89 -7.40 -8.27
CA ASP A 72 -30.58 -8.75 -8.74
C ASP A 72 -29.24 -8.73 -9.51
N PRO A 73 -28.36 -9.72 -9.33
CA PRO A 73 -27.11 -9.78 -10.06
C PRO A 73 -27.35 -9.88 -11.57
N VAL A 74 -26.59 -9.10 -12.33
CA VAL A 74 -26.58 -9.17 -13.79
C VAL A 74 -25.53 -10.19 -14.21
N TYR A 75 -25.92 -11.15 -15.05
CA TYR A 75 -24.99 -12.13 -15.59
C TYR A 75 -24.36 -11.64 -16.89
N VAL A 76 -23.03 -11.71 -16.95
CA VAL A 76 -22.24 -11.31 -18.13
C VAL A 76 -21.41 -12.50 -18.58
N ASP A 77 -21.53 -12.85 -19.86
CA ASP A 77 -20.71 -13.88 -20.49
C ASP A 77 -19.46 -13.23 -21.11
N ALA A 78 -18.29 -13.83 -20.89
CA ALA A 78 -17.00 -13.37 -21.38
C ALA A 78 -16.16 -14.55 -21.89
N ILE A 79 -15.12 -14.24 -22.65
CA ILE A 79 -14.05 -15.19 -22.99
C ILE A 79 -12.82 -14.82 -22.18
N VAL A 80 -12.34 -15.73 -21.34
CA VAL A 80 -11.16 -15.56 -20.48
C VAL A 80 -10.18 -16.66 -20.85
N ASP A 81 -8.98 -16.29 -21.28
CA ASP A 81 -7.95 -17.23 -21.75
C ASP A 81 -8.45 -18.22 -22.82
N GLY A 82 -9.28 -17.71 -23.75
CA GLY A 82 -9.87 -18.51 -24.83
C GLY A 82 -11.02 -19.43 -24.38
N SER A 83 -11.38 -19.41 -23.10
CA SER A 83 -12.44 -20.22 -22.52
C SER A 83 -13.65 -19.37 -22.14
N PRO A 84 -14.88 -19.82 -22.40
CA PRO A 84 -16.06 -19.06 -22.03
C PRO A 84 -16.28 -19.10 -20.51
N ALA A 85 -16.50 -17.93 -19.92
CA ALA A 85 -16.75 -17.72 -18.50
C ALA A 85 -18.03 -16.89 -18.32
N ARG A 86 -18.73 -17.10 -17.20
CA ARG A 86 -19.88 -16.31 -16.79
C ARG A 86 -19.57 -15.61 -15.48
N TYR A 87 -19.90 -14.34 -15.38
CA TYR A 87 -19.75 -13.54 -14.17
C TYR A 87 -21.12 -13.08 -13.67
N SER A 88 -21.31 -13.05 -12.35
CA SER A 88 -22.38 -12.31 -11.70
C SER A 88 -21.86 -10.96 -11.24
N VAL A 89 -22.50 -9.90 -11.72
CA VAL A 89 -22.17 -8.51 -11.39
C VAL A 89 -23.27 -7.95 -10.51
N SER A 90 -22.92 -7.51 -9.31
CA SER A 90 -23.83 -6.82 -8.39
C SER A 90 -23.20 -5.51 -7.91
N THR A 91 -24.01 -4.63 -7.35
CA THR A 91 -23.55 -3.39 -6.71
C THR A 91 -23.63 -3.53 -5.19
N GLN A 92 -22.61 -3.09 -4.48
CA GLN A 92 -22.54 -3.13 -3.03
C GLN A 92 -22.06 -1.78 -2.52
N LYS A 93 -22.76 -1.23 -1.53
CA LYS A 93 -22.30 -0.03 -0.84
C LYS A 93 -21.24 -0.41 0.20
N TYR A 94 -20.19 0.39 0.31
CA TYR A 94 -19.09 0.20 1.26
C TYR A 94 -18.84 1.46 2.09
N GLU A 95 -18.39 1.24 3.33
CA GLU A 95 -17.74 2.24 4.18
C GLU A 95 -16.23 1.98 4.15
N ALA A 96 -15.46 2.97 3.72
CA ALA A 96 -14.01 2.97 3.69
C ALA A 96 -13.46 3.81 4.84
N SER A 97 -12.49 3.27 5.58
CA SER A 97 -11.84 3.98 6.69
C SER A 97 -10.34 3.71 6.70
N ALA A 98 -9.54 4.75 6.96
CA ALA A 98 -8.09 4.68 7.04
C ALA A 98 -7.53 5.79 7.94
N SER A 99 -6.27 5.64 8.38
CA SER A 99 -5.54 6.75 8.99
C SER A 99 -4.09 6.80 8.53
N PHE A 100 -3.61 8.01 8.25
CA PHE A 100 -2.34 8.22 7.56
C PHE A 100 -1.45 9.18 8.36
N ASP A 101 -0.21 8.77 8.64
CA ASP A 101 0.81 9.60 9.30
C ASP A 101 1.55 10.54 8.33
N THR A 102 1.38 10.28 7.04
CA THR A 102 2.03 10.95 5.93
C THR A 102 0.96 11.26 4.90
N GLN A 103 0.83 12.53 4.54
CA GLN A 103 -0.12 12.98 3.52
C GLN A 103 0.62 13.24 2.22
N ALA A 104 0.14 12.68 1.11
CA ALA A 104 0.59 13.09 -0.20
C ALA A 104 0.10 14.53 -0.48
N LEU A 105 0.98 15.37 -1.04
CA LEU A 105 0.67 16.74 -1.41
C LEU A 105 0.51 16.85 -2.91
N LEU A 106 -0.67 17.25 -3.34
CA LEU A 106 -1.00 17.32 -4.78
C LEU A 106 -0.89 18.72 -5.35
N ASN A 107 -0.83 19.73 -4.50
CA ASN A 107 -0.55 21.08 -4.92
C ASN A 107 0.80 21.52 -4.32
N PRO A 108 1.94 21.21 -4.99
CA PRO A 108 3.25 21.61 -4.50
C PRO A 108 3.47 23.14 -4.53
N SER A 109 2.56 23.90 -5.17
CA SER A 109 2.67 25.37 -5.24
C SER A 109 2.11 26.08 -4.01
N THR A 110 1.56 25.34 -3.04
CA THR A 110 1.16 25.91 -1.74
C THR A 110 2.36 26.53 -1.03
N ASP A 111 2.17 27.70 -0.45
CA ASP A 111 3.17 28.44 0.32
C ASP A 111 3.07 28.18 1.83
N VAL A 112 2.09 27.38 2.26
CA VAL A 112 1.85 27.03 3.66
C VAL A 112 2.61 25.78 4.10
N ILE A 113 2.91 24.84 3.20
CA ILE A 113 3.58 23.59 3.56
C ILE A 113 5.10 23.76 3.52
N TYR A 114 5.68 24.00 4.69
CA TYR A 114 7.12 24.05 4.92
C TYR A 114 7.46 23.66 6.37
N PRO A 115 8.68 23.15 6.66
CA PRO A 115 9.06 22.74 8.02
C PRO A 115 8.83 23.85 9.05
N GLY A 116 7.97 23.57 10.03
CA GLY A 116 7.65 24.47 11.15
C GLY A 116 6.49 25.42 10.90
N SER A 117 5.89 25.37 9.70
CA SER A 117 4.60 26.00 9.45
C SER A 117 3.56 25.47 10.44
N VAL A 118 2.77 26.36 11.03
CA VAL A 118 1.70 26.05 11.97
C VAL A 118 0.39 26.25 11.25
N ILE A 119 -0.49 25.26 11.29
CA ILE A 119 -1.73 25.21 10.52
C ILE A 119 -2.89 24.94 11.46
N LEU A 120 -4.03 25.58 11.19
CA LEU A 120 -5.30 25.26 11.85
C LEU A 120 -5.67 23.81 11.53
N GLY A 121 -5.64 22.94 12.54
CA GLY A 121 -5.78 21.50 12.32
C GLY A 121 -7.10 21.07 11.66
N HIS A 122 -8.16 21.87 11.83
CA HIS A 122 -9.48 21.63 11.24
C HIS A 122 -9.59 22.04 9.75
N THR A 123 -8.51 22.56 9.16
CA THR A 123 -8.43 23.00 7.75
C THR A 123 -7.53 22.08 6.90
N ILE A 124 -7.07 20.98 7.50
CA ILE A 124 -6.22 19.99 6.82
C ILE A 124 -7.05 19.12 5.90
N ASP A 125 -8.21 18.66 6.37
CA ASP A 125 -9.11 17.74 5.65
C ASP A 125 -9.78 18.37 4.44
N ASP A 126 -10.17 19.65 4.54
CA ASP A 126 -10.73 20.42 3.44
C ASP A 126 -9.67 21.00 2.49
N GLY A 127 -8.38 20.75 2.74
CA GLY A 127 -7.28 21.15 1.88
C GLY A 127 -7.06 22.65 1.76
N SER A 128 -7.70 23.47 2.61
CA SER A 128 -7.51 24.93 2.61
C SER A 128 -6.23 25.36 3.31
N TYR A 129 -5.67 24.52 4.20
CA TYR A 129 -4.37 24.72 4.86
C TYR A 129 -4.18 26.12 5.43
N GLN A 130 -5.03 26.55 6.35
CA GLN A 130 -4.93 27.91 6.89
C GLN A 130 -3.74 28.03 7.86
N GLU A 131 -2.71 28.77 7.45
CA GLU A 131 -1.53 29.03 8.26
C GLU A 131 -1.82 29.99 9.42
N VAL A 132 -1.39 29.62 10.62
CA VAL A 132 -1.34 30.52 11.78
C VAL A 132 -0.02 31.30 11.75
N THR A 133 -0.12 32.57 11.36
CA THR A 133 1.02 33.50 11.31
C THR A 133 1.12 34.40 12.55
N ALA A 134 0.06 34.46 13.36
CA ALA A 134 0.03 35.20 14.61
C ALA A 134 0.87 34.54 15.71
N GLY A 135 1.12 35.30 16.79
CA GLY A 135 2.01 34.91 17.89
C GLY A 135 3.51 35.09 17.57
N THR A 136 4.34 34.78 18.57
CA THR A 136 5.80 34.82 18.46
C THR A 136 6.37 33.41 18.40
N LYS A 137 6.82 32.98 17.23
CA LYS A 137 7.45 31.67 17.03
C LYS A 137 8.88 31.65 17.54
N GLN A 138 9.28 30.54 18.18
CA GLN A 138 10.64 30.28 18.61
C GLN A 138 11.50 29.76 17.47
N ALA A 139 12.81 29.84 17.64
CA ALA A 139 13.75 29.28 16.69
C ALA A 139 13.78 27.74 16.83
N VAL A 140 13.73 27.03 15.70
CA VAL A 140 13.81 25.57 15.63
C VAL A 140 14.96 25.13 14.75
N THR A 141 15.51 23.95 15.05
CA THR A 141 16.49 23.30 14.18
C THR A 141 15.77 22.50 13.11
N VAL A 142 16.13 22.77 11.86
CA VAL A 142 15.67 22.02 10.68
C VAL A 142 16.85 21.25 10.12
N SER A 143 16.64 19.98 9.76
CA SER A 143 17.66 19.08 9.23
C SER A 143 17.20 18.45 7.93
N PHE A 144 18.13 18.25 7.01
CA PHE A 144 17.97 17.56 5.73
C PHE A 144 18.62 16.18 5.85
N ASP A 145 17.97 15.12 5.38
CA ASP A 145 18.53 13.75 5.39
C ASP A 145 19.56 13.49 4.27
N LEU A 146 20.24 14.55 3.81
CA LEU A 146 21.25 14.51 2.77
C LEU A 146 22.57 13.96 3.31
N THR A 147 23.27 13.18 2.49
CA THR A 147 24.56 12.58 2.85
C THR A 147 25.69 13.01 1.94
N GLY A 148 26.92 13.04 2.48
CA GLY A 148 28.13 13.34 1.70
C GLY A 148 28.25 14.78 1.20
N VAL A 149 27.49 15.72 1.77
CA VAL A 149 27.51 17.14 1.38
C VAL A 149 28.87 17.76 1.71
N THR A 150 29.44 18.49 0.76
CA THR A 150 30.72 19.20 0.92
C THR A 150 30.59 20.68 0.59
N ASP A 151 31.34 21.52 1.29
CA ASP A 151 31.45 22.94 0.97
C ASP A 151 32.26 23.19 -0.33
N SER A 152 32.36 24.44 -0.76
CA SER A 152 33.12 24.83 -1.97
C SER A 152 34.62 24.53 -1.91
N GLY A 153 35.18 24.32 -0.71
CA GLY A 153 36.57 23.95 -0.47
C GLY A 153 36.81 22.44 -0.37
N GLY A 154 35.77 21.61 -0.50
CA GLY A 154 35.83 20.16 -0.31
C GLY A 154 35.85 19.73 1.15
N GLY A 155 35.58 20.64 2.09
CA GLY A 155 35.35 20.34 3.49
C GLY A 155 33.94 19.79 3.73
N ALA A 156 33.66 19.35 4.96
CA ALA A 156 32.31 18.91 5.33
C ALA A 156 31.31 20.07 5.22
N GLY A 157 30.26 19.87 4.44
CA GLY A 157 29.15 20.81 4.34
C GLY A 157 28.20 20.72 5.53
N PHE A 158 27.18 21.57 5.54
CA PHE A 158 26.11 21.54 6.54
C PHE A 158 24.80 21.05 5.93
N VAL A 159 24.02 20.32 6.71
CA VAL A 159 22.70 19.79 6.32
C VAL A 159 21.60 20.20 7.29
N SER A 160 21.91 21.09 8.24
CA SER A 160 20.95 21.59 9.21
C SER A 160 21.20 23.06 9.53
N GLY A 161 20.18 23.71 10.07
CA GLY A 161 20.26 25.11 10.49
C GLY A 161 19.09 25.49 11.38
N THR A 162 19.29 26.55 12.16
CA THR A 162 18.26 27.09 13.05
C THR A 162 17.51 28.22 12.35
N ILE A 163 16.18 28.15 12.31
CA ILE A 163 15.31 29.17 11.73
C ILE A 163 14.18 29.53 12.69
N THR A 164 13.71 30.77 12.64
CA THR A 164 12.34 31.05 13.10
C THR A 164 11.38 30.61 11.98
N PRO A 165 10.42 29.70 12.25
CA PRO A 165 9.57 29.12 11.21
C PRO A 165 8.76 30.17 10.46
N THR A 166 9.27 30.51 9.28
CA THR A 166 8.68 31.42 8.30
C THR A 166 9.04 30.88 6.93
N LEU A 167 8.18 31.10 5.95
CA LEU A 167 8.42 30.64 4.57
C LEU A 167 9.76 31.15 4.00
N SER A 168 10.09 32.43 4.24
CA SER A 168 11.34 33.02 3.77
C SER A 168 12.55 32.43 4.48
N GLY A 169 12.51 32.31 5.82
CA GLY A 169 13.62 31.75 6.60
C GLY A 169 13.91 30.31 6.21
N TYR A 170 12.87 29.52 5.96
CA TYR A 170 13.03 28.16 5.44
C TYR A 170 13.63 28.14 4.03
N ARG A 171 13.13 28.96 3.10
CA ARG A 171 13.66 29.04 1.73
C ARG A 171 15.12 29.45 1.70
N GLU A 172 15.52 30.39 2.55
CA GLU A 172 16.92 30.81 2.70
C GLU A 172 17.80 29.65 3.19
N LEU A 173 17.38 28.92 4.23
CA LEU A 173 18.11 27.76 4.72
C LEU A 173 18.21 26.68 3.64
N ARG A 174 17.09 26.32 3.00
CA ARG A 174 17.03 25.32 1.94
C ARG A 174 17.96 25.67 0.78
N ASN A 175 17.92 26.91 0.30
CA ASN A 175 18.80 27.36 -0.78
C ASN A 175 20.27 27.33 -0.35
N SER A 176 20.58 27.69 0.89
CA SER A 176 21.94 27.63 1.42
C SER A 176 22.45 26.19 1.46
N VAL A 177 21.65 25.24 1.95
CA VAL A 177 22.01 23.81 1.97
C VAL A 177 22.21 23.28 0.55
N LEU A 178 21.25 23.54 -0.35
CA LEU A 178 21.25 23.02 -1.72
C LEU A 178 22.28 23.67 -2.66
N SER A 179 22.84 24.83 -2.30
CA SER A 179 23.93 25.48 -3.05
C SER A 179 25.32 24.85 -2.84
N GLN A 180 25.44 23.94 -1.89
CA GLN A 180 26.67 23.19 -1.64
C GLN A 180 26.85 22.08 -2.68
N ASN A 181 28.04 21.47 -2.70
CA ASN A 181 28.26 20.30 -3.53
C ASN A 181 27.59 19.09 -2.86
N ILE A 182 26.50 18.61 -3.46
CA ILE A 182 25.72 17.47 -2.97
C ILE A 182 25.92 16.31 -3.96
N PRO A 183 26.48 15.17 -3.53
CA PRO A 183 26.59 14.00 -4.39
C PRO A 183 25.21 13.42 -4.70
N ALA A 184 25.14 12.51 -5.67
CA ALA A 184 23.92 11.78 -5.97
C ALA A 184 23.37 11.11 -4.69
N GLN A 185 22.08 11.32 -4.41
CA GLN A 185 21.41 10.73 -3.26
C GLN A 185 20.64 9.48 -3.67
N THR A 186 20.55 8.51 -2.76
CA THR A 186 19.67 7.34 -2.97
C THR A 186 18.24 7.76 -2.70
N SER A 187 17.35 7.55 -3.67
CA SER A 187 15.93 7.82 -3.47
C SER A 187 15.23 6.66 -2.75
N ALA A 188 14.28 6.97 -1.88
CA ALA A 188 13.33 6.00 -1.35
C ALA A 188 12.12 5.90 -2.27
N TYR A 189 11.57 4.70 -2.46
CA TYR A 189 10.42 4.45 -3.33
C TYR A 189 9.28 3.84 -2.52
N LEU A 190 8.08 4.40 -2.70
CA LEU A 190 6.83 3.80 -2.27
C LEU A 190 6.02 3.48 -3.52
N TYR A 191 5.51 2.25 -3.56
CA TYR A 191 4.70 1.74 -4.65
C TYR A 191 3.46 1.07 -4.06
N GLU A 192 2.30 1.49 -4.57
CA GLU A 192 1.01 0.96 -4.16
C GLU A 192 0.14 0.73 -5.40
N THR A 193 -0.50 -0.42 -5.45
CA THR A 193 -1.49 -0.76 -6.48
C THR A 193 -2.88 -0.75 -5.88
N ILE A 194 -3.79 -0.10 -6.60
CA ILE A 194 -5.19 0.02 -6.22
C ILE A 194 -5.99 -0.48 -7.42
N GLU A 195 -6.75 -1.52 -7.19
CA GLU A 195 -7.75 -1.98 -8.14
C GLU A 195 -9.03 -1.17 -7.91
N THR A 196 -9.74 -0.85 -8.98
CA THR A 196 -10.99 -0.07 -8.87
C THR A 196 -12.02 -0.58 -9.86
N HIS A 197 -13.25 -0.69 -9.41
CA HIS A 197 -14.37 -1.22 -10.18
C HIS A 197 -15.45 -0.17 -10.46
N SER A 198 -15.32 1.03 -9.88
CA SER A 198 -16.24 2.15 -10.11
C SER A 198 -15.55 3.50 -10.02
N SER A 199 -16.18 4.54 -10.58
CA SER A 199 -15.69 5.91 -10.43
C SER A 199 -15.76 6.41 -8.99
N GLU A 200 -16.77 5.96 -8.21
CA GLU A 200 -16.92 6.33 -6.80
C GLU A 200 -15.81 5.72 -5.94
N GLU A 201 -15.49 4.44 -6.18
CA GLU A 201 -14.37 3.76 -5.54
C GLU A 201 -13.04 4.43 -5.85
N MET A 202 -12.79 4.75 -7.13
CA MET A 202 -11.60 5.51 -7.52
C MET A 202 -11.53 6.86 -6.82
N ASP A 203 -12.64 7.58 -6.70
CA ASP A 203 -12.69 8.86 -5.99
C ASP A 203 -12.23 8.71 -4.55
N ILE A 204 -12.79 7.73 -3.83
CA ILE A 204 -12.42 7.39 -2.45
C ILE A 204 -10.95 6.99 -2.34
N MET A 205 -10.47 6.08 -3.18
CA MET A 205 -9.10 5.57 -3.10
C MET A 205 -8.04 6.60 -3.48
N VAL A 206 -8.37 7.46 -4.43
CA VAL A 206 -7.55 8.62 -4.78
C VAL A 206 -7.47 9.53 -3.56
N ASN A 207 -8.62 9.94 -2.99
CA ASN A 207 -8.69 10.85 -1.84
C ASN A 207 -8.08 10.29 -0.53
N ALA A 208 -7.89 8.99 -0.42
CA ALA A 208 -7.34 8.36 0.77
C ALA A 208 -5.83 8.67 0.92
N GLY A 209 -5.49 9.44 1.96
CA GLY A 209 -4.09 9.76 2.29
C GLY A 209 -3.47 10.84 1.39
N ALA A 210 -4.30 11.59 0.67
CA ALA A 210 -3.95 12.90 0.15
C ALA A 210 -5.16 13.83 0.31
N ASN A 211 -4.94 15.10 0.61
CA ASN A 211 -6.05 16.06 0.63
C ASN A 211 -6.24 16.63 -0.79
N PHE A 212 -7.30 16.18 -1.48
CA PHE A 212 -7.56 16.52 -2.88
C PHE A 212 -8.48 17.72 -3.08
N SER A 213 -9.17 18.21 -2.06
CA SER A 213 -10.02 19.39 -2.20
C SER A 213 -9.18 20.60 -2.59
N GLY A 214 -9.17 20.93 -3.89
CA GLY A 214 -8.32 21.97 -4.50
C GLY A 214 -7.02 21.47 -5.15
N GLY A 215 -6.83 20.16 -5.31
CA GLY A 215 -5.68 19.57 -5.98
C GLY A 215 -5.72 19.81 -7.49
N VAL A 216 -4.75 20.55 -8.02
CA VAL A 216 -4.68 20.91 -9.45
C VAL A 216 -4.67 19.67 -10.37
N TYR A 217 -4.22 18.52 -9.86
CA TYR A 217 -4.09 17.27 -10.60
C TYR A 217 -5.20 16.25 -10.33
N GLU A 218 -6.14 16.55 -9.43
CA GLU A 218 -7.24 15.66 -9.03
C GLU A 218 -8.07 15.19 -10.24
N GLY A 219 -8.55 16.12 -11.05
CA GLY A 219 -9.37 15.80 -12.22
C GLY A 219 -8.63 14.94 -13.26
N SER A 220 -7.32 15.14 -13.43
CA SER A 220 -6.50 14.33 -14.34
C SER A 220 -6.35 12.89 -13.87
N ILE A 221 -6.28 12.67 -12.55
CA ILE A 221 -6.19 11.33 -11.95
C ILE A 221 -7.55 10.64 -12.00
N LYS A 222 -8.63 11.32 -11.58
CA LYS A 222 -9.98 10.74 -11.51
C LYS A 222 -10.59 10.41 -12.87
N THR A 223 -10.22 11.13 -13.92
CA THR A 223 -10.64 10.84 -15.30
C THR A 223 -9.75 9.80 -16.00
N GLY A 224 -8.88 9.11 -15.25
CA GLY A 224 -7.89 8.17 -15.78
C GLY A 224 -8.46 6.86 -16.35
N PHE A 225 -9.75 6.58 -16.14
CA PHE A 225 -10.43 5.35 -16.57
C PHE A 225 -11.75 5.63 -17.29
N ASP A 226 -12.17 4.71 -18.16
CA ASP A 226 -13.50 4.69 -18.75
C ASP A 226 -14.40 3.66 -18.06
N TYR A 227 -15.37 4.15 -17.28
CA TYR A 227 -16.32 3.34 -16.52
C TYR A 227 -17.62 3.03 -17.26
N ASP A 228 -17.65 3.14 -18.60
CA ASP A 228 -18.79 2.65 -19.37
C ASP A 228 -19.08 1.18 -19.04
N SER A 229 -20.35 0.85 -18.78
CA SER A 229 -20.77 -0.50 -18.37
C SER A 229 -20.47 -1.60 -19.39
N SER A 230 -20.23 -1.25 -20.66
CA SER A 230 -19.82 -2.17 -21.71
C SER A 230 -18.30 -2.45 -21.73
N ASN A 231 -17.52 -1.67 -20.98
CA ASN A 231 -16.08 -1.81 -20.88
C ASN A 231 -15.70 -2.82 -19.80
N MET A 232 -15.35 -4.03 -20.23
CA MET A 232 -14.96 -5.15 -19.35
C MET A 232 -13.46 -5.16 -18.97
N SER A 233 -12.72 -4.08 -19.27
CA SER A 233 -11.32 -3.99 -18.89
C SER A 233 -11.15 -3.92 -17.37
N ASN A 234 -10.08 -4.57 -16.90
CA ASN A 234 -9.54 -4.41 -15.57
C ASN A 234 -8.89 -3.03 -15.45
N LYS A 235 -9.09 -2.38 -14.31
CA LYS A 235 -8.64 -1.03 -14.02
C LYS A 235 -7.79 -1.02 -12.77
N VAL A 236 -6.51 -0.71 -12.96
CA VAL A 236 -5.52 -0.69 -11.88
C VAL A 236 -4.83 0.66 -11.87
N MET A 237 -4.90 1.36 -10.75
CA MET A 237 -4.12 2.56 -10.48
C MET A 237 -2.84 2.18 -9.72
N VAL A 238 -1.75 2.85 -10.05
CA VAL A 238 -0.51 2.85 -9.29
C VAL A 238 -0.31 4.23 -8.69
N ARG A 239 -0.08 4.27 -7.38
CA ARG A 239 0.52 5.42 -6.69
C ARG A 239 2.00 5.13 -6.48
N PHE A 240 2.85 5.91 -7.13
CA PHE A 240 4.29 5.79 -7.07
C PHE A 240 4.90 7.08 -6.51
N MET A 241 5.61 6.98 -5.38
CA MET A 241 6.30 8.12 -4.78
C MET A 241 7.80 7.83 -4.72
N GLN A 242 8.60 8.73 -5.30
CA GLN A 242 10.06 8.71 -5.24
C GLN A 242 10.50 9.88 -4.38
N THR A 243 11.02 9.62 -3.19
CA THR A 243 11.55 10.64 -2.28
C THR A 243 13.05 10.79 -2.50
N PHE A 244 13.50 11.99 -2.86
CA PHE A 244 14.91 12.33 -3.01
C PHE A 244 15.58 12.60 -1.67
N TYR A 245 14.91 13.38 -0.82
CA TYR A 245 15.33 13.72 0.52
C TYR A 245 14.11 14.20 1.34
N THR A 246 14.24 14.18 2.64
CA THR A 246 13.30 14.74 3.60
C THR A 246 13.92 15.91 4.35
N VAL A 247 13.06 16.79 4.84
CA VAL A 247 13.44 17.94 5.66
C VAL A 247 12.58 17.96 6.91
N ASP A 248 13.23 17.80 8.06
CA ASP A 248 12.59 17.53 9.34
C ASP A 248 12.89 18.61 10.38
N ILE A 249 11.99 18.80 11.33
CA ILE A 249 12.27 19.57 12.55
C ILE A 249 12.72 18.60 13.64
N ASP A 250 13.75 19.00 14.40
CA ASP A 250 14.12 18.33 15.64
C ASP A 250 12.93 18.24 16.60
N GLN A 251 12.82 17.10 17.30
CA GLN A 251 11.74 16.81 18.25
C GLN A 251 12.33 16.57 19.63
N GLY A 252 11.65 17.04 20.68
CA GLY A 252 12.02 16.71 22.06
C GLY A 252 11.78 17.85 23.05
N ALA A 253 12.39 17.75 24.23
CA ALA A 253 12.30 18.80 25.23
C ALA A 253 12.84 20.14 24.68
N GLY A 254 12.06 21.20 24.78
CA GLY A 254 12.43 22.53 24.29
C GLY A 254 12.12 22.82 22.82
N THR A 255 11.41 21.94 22.10
CA THR A 255 11.03 22.15 20.69
C THR A 255 9.65 22.78 20.51
N PHE A 256 9.08 23.37 21.57
CA PHE A 256 7.79 24.04 21.51
C PHE A 256 7.87 25.30 20.63
N LEU A 257 6.93 25.45 19.69
CA LEU A 257 7.07 26.39 18.58
C LEU A 257 6.82 27.85 18.94
N TYR A 258 6.22 28.15 20.10
CA TYR A 258 5.81 29.50 20.47
C TYR A 258 6.45 29.96 21.77
N SER A 259 6.83 31.24 21.84
CA SER A 259 7.14 31.91 23.11
C SER A 259 5.98 32.76 23.61
N ASP A 260 5.00 33.05 22.74
CA ASP A 260 3.80 33.83 23.05
C ASP A 260 2.76 33.68 21.92
N PHE A 261 1.46 33.72 22.25
CA PHE A 261 0.34 33.76 21.29
C PHE A 261 -0.96 34.23 21.97
N ASP A 262 -1.98 34.57 21.18
CA ASP A 262 -3.37 34.62 21.65
C ASP A 262 -4.05 33.28 21.33
N ILE A 263 -4.73 32.66 22.30
CA ILE A 263 -5.38 31.36 22.11
C ILE A 263 -6.53 31.46 21.08
N ASP A 264 -7.12 32.65 20.92
CA ASP A 264 -8.18 32.91 19.95
C ASP A 264 -7.68 32.83 18.50
N ASP A 265 -6.37 32.94 18.24
CA ASP A 265 -5.76 32.82 16.90
C ASP A 265 -5.85 31.39 16.32
N PHE A 266 -6.29 30.41 17.12
CA PHE A 266 -6.39 28.99 16.73
C PHE A 266 -7.83 28.52 16.45
N ASP A 267 -8.80 29.44 16.42
CA ASP A 267 -10.20 29.17 16.09
C ASP A 267 -10.85 28.05 16.91
N GLY A 268 -10.40 27.86 18.16
CA GLY A 268 -10.95 26.87 19.08
C GLY A 268 -10.48 25.43 18.86
N TYR A 269 -9.57 25.18 17.90
CA TYR A 269 -9.06 23.84 17.58
C TYR A 269 -7.57 23.72 17.82
N ARG A 270 -7.11 22.53 18.23
CA ARG A 270 -5.68 22.27 18.40
C ARG A 270 -4.92 22.46 17.08
N PRO A 271 -3.89 23.32 17.05
CA PRO A 271 -3.07 23.48 15.87
C PRO A 271 -2.11 22.30 15.69
N VAL A 272 -1.68 22.13 14.43
CA VAL A 272 -0.62 21.22 14.04
C VAL A 272 0.52 21.99 13.41
N TYR A 273 1.68 21.38 13.35
CA TYR A 273 2.81 21.88 12.58
C TYR A 273 3.34 20.85 11.61
N VAL A 274 3.92 21.34 10.51
CA VAL A 274 4.60 20.50 9.52
C VAL A 274 5.94 20.06 10.08
N SER A 275 6.00 18.82 10.54
CA SER A 275 7.17 18.25 11.23
C SER A 275 8.21 17.65 10.27
N SER A 276 7.77 17.26 9.08
CA SER A 276 8.60 16.65 8.04
C SER A 276 8.01 16.96 6.67
N VAL A 277 8.86 17.23 5.69
CA VAL A 277 8.50 17.45 4.29
C VAL A 277 9.35 16.55 3.40
N ALA A 278 8.71 15.75 2.55
CA ALA A 278 9.38 14.91 1.57
C ALA A 278 9.44 15.63 0.22
N TYR A 279 10.66 15.73 -0.34
CA TYR A 279 10.93 16.30 -1.66
C TYR A 279 11.22 15.19 -2.67
N GLY A 280 10.59 15.25 -3.84
CA GLY A 280 10.82 14.27 -4.90
C GLY A 280 9.72 14.30 -5.96
N ARG A 281 9.21 13.11 -6.30
CA ARG A 281 8.12 12.89 -7.27
C ARG A 281 6.98 12.06 -6.70
N LEU A 282 5.78 12.38 -7.19
CA LEU A 282 4.58 11.59 -6.98
C LEU A 282 3.92 11.38 -8.35
N ALA A 283 3.78 10.13 -8.75
CA ALA A 283 3.15 9.73 -9.99
C ALA A 283 1.92 8.88 -9.72
N TYR A 284 0.85 9.17 -10.47
CA TYR A 284 -0.32 8.33 -10.59
C TYR A 284 -0.36 7.78 -12.00
N LEU A 285 -0.31 6.46 -12.13
CA LEU A 285 -0.46 5.73 -13.39
C LEU A 285 -1.78 4.97 -13.35
N THR A 286 -2.66 5.21 -14.31
CA THR A 286 -3.85 4.37 -14.52
C THR A 286 -3.60 3.41 -15.66
N VAL A 287 -3.93 2.14 -15.45
CA VAL A 287 -3.79 1.05 -16.43
C VAL A 287 -5.14 0.40 -16.65
N GLU A 288 -5.62 0.51 -17.88
CA GLU A 288 -6.86 -0.13 -18.32
C GLU A 288 -6.52 -1.21 -19.35
N SER A 289 -6.85 -2.48 -19.05
CA SER A 289 -6.48 -3.62 -19.89
C SER A 289 -7.46 -4.78 -19.79
N MET A 290 -7.58 -5.58 -20.86
CA MET A 290 -8.34 -6.84 -20.83
C MET A 290 -7.54 -8.00 -20.21
N GLU A 291 -6.24 -7.80 -19.97
CA GLU A 291 -5.37 -8.77 -19.31
C GLU A 291 -5.78 -8.98 -17.85
N SER A 292 -5.42 -10.13 -17.27
CA SER A 292 -5.79 -10.44 -15.88
C SER A 292 -5.16 -9.43 -14.90
N VAL A 293 -5.87 -9.09 -13.82
CA VAL A 293 -5.33 -8.20 -12.77
C VAL A 293 -4.01 -8.72 -12.21
N LYS A 294 -3.86 -10.05 -12.12
CA LYS A 294 -2.63 -10.69 -11.70
C LYS A 294 -1.48 -10.38 -12.66
N ASP A 295 -1.69 -10.53 -13.96
CA ASP A 295 -0.66 -10.23 -14.96
C ASP A 295 -0.35 -8.74 -15.00
N ILE A 296 -1.36 -7.88 -14.87
CA ILE A 296 -1.17 -6.43 -14.73
C ILE A 296 -0.28 -6.13 -13.51
N LYS A 297 -0.60 -6.66 -12.32
CA LYS A 297 0.17 -6.43 -11.09
C LYS A 297 1.60 -6.97 -11.23
N VAL A 298 1.81 -8.16 -11.79
CA VAL A 298 3.15 -8.74 -12.02
C VAL A 298 4.00 -7.86 -12.96
N HIS A 299 3.43 -7.38 -14.06
CA HIS A 299 4.18 -6.51 -14.99
C HIS A 299 4.39 -5.10 -14.40
N LEU A 300 3.44 -4.56 -13.64
CA LEU A 300 3.63 -3.30 -12.92
C LEU A 300 4.74 -3.43 -11.87
N GLU A 301 4.74 -4.52 -11.09
CA GLU A 301 5.82 -4.82 -10.14
C GLU A 301 7.16 -4.95 -10.85
N ALA A 302 7.23 -5.65 -12.00
CA ALA A 302 8.46 -5.73 -12.77
C ALA A 302 8.94 -4.35 -13.26
N MET A 303 8.02 -3.54 -13.77
CA MET A 303 8.28 -2.17 -14.25
C MET A 303 8.80 -1.24 -13.15
N PHE A 304 8.27 -1.37 -11.93
CA PHE A 304 8.64 -0.56 -10.77
C PHE A 304 9.59 -1.26 -9.80
N SER A 305 10.03 -2.49 -10.09
CA SER A 305 10.98 -3.24 -9.27
C SER A 305 12.26 -2.41 -9.18
N ALA A 306 12.38 -1.72 -8.06
CA ALA A 306 13.13 -0.48 -7.95
C ALA A 306 14.54 -0.57 -8.54
N THR A 307 14.98 0.45 -9.28
CA THR A 307 16.39 0.90 -9.25
C THR A 307 17.48 -0.02 -9.82
N LYS A 308 17.22 -0.85 -10.83
CA LYS A 308 18.30 -1.49 -11.61
C LYS A 308 18.45 -0.84 -12.98
N ALA A 309 19.71 -0.61 -13.34
CA ALA A 309 20.18 0.14 -14.49
C ALA A 309 19.31 -0.04 -15.74
N SER A 310 18.99 1.08 -16.40
CA SER A 310 18.45 1.13 -17.76
C SER A 310 18.97 -0.03 -18.64
N GLY A 311 18.07 -0.86 -19.19
CA GLY A 311 18.42 -2.00 -20.05
C GLY A 311 18.26 -3.39 -19.43
N ASP A 312 17.54 -3.54 -18.32
CA ASP A 312 17.08 -4.86 -17.84
C ASP A 312 15.98 -5.40 -18.76
N ALA A 313 16.21 -6.56 -19.36
CA ALA A 313 15.27 -7.19 -20.29
C ALA A 313 13.88 -7.44 -19.68
N THR A 314 13.79 -7.60 -18.35
CA THR A 314 12.54 -7.80 -17.61
C THR A 314 11.72 -6.50 -17.58
N VAL A 315 12.38 -5.37 -17.33
CA VAL A 315 11.76 -4.05 -17.33
C VAL A 315 11.30 -3.70 -18.75
N ASP A 316 12.15 -3.93 -19.75
CA ASP A 316 11.80 -3.71 -21.16
C ASP A 316 10.58 -4.52 -21.61
N ALA A 317 10.49 -5.78 -21.20
CA ALA A 317 9.32 -6.62 -21.46
C ALA A 317 8.05 -6.08 -20.79
N ALA A 318 8.16 -5.58 -19.56
CA ALA A 318 7.01 -5.00 -18.84
C ALA A 318 6.49 -3.71 -19.49
N PHE A 319 7.38 -2.79 -19.91
CA PHE A 319 6.98 -1.63 -20.69
C PHE A 319 6.30 -2.03 -22.00
N SER A 320 6.89 -2.99 -22.73
CA SER A 320 6.35 -3.50 -24.00
C SER A 320 4.97 -4.16 -23.84
N PHE A 321 4.75 -4.86 -22.73
CA PHE A 321 3.47 -5.46 -22.37
C PHE A 321 2.38 -4.39 -22.26
N PHE A 322 2.60 -3.32 -21.51
CA PHE A 322 1.60 -2.26 -21.36
C PHE A 322 1.41 -1.44 -22.64
N GLU A 323 2.47 -1.18 -23.40
CA GLU A 323 2.36 -0.50 -24.71
C GLU A 323 1.51 -1.29 -25.71
N SER A 324 1.48 -2.63 -25.60
CA SER A 324 0.73 -3.50 -26.52
C SER A 324 -0.68 -3.83 -26.04
N ASN A 325 -0.88 -3.98 -24.72
CA ASN A 325 -2.08 -4.60 -24.16
C ASN A 325 -2.89 -3.68 -23.24
N ALA A 326 -2.47 -2.43 -23.02
CA ALA A 326 -3.15 -1.53 -22.09
C ALA A 326 -3.26 -0.09 -22.60
N THR A 327 -4.32 0.58 -22.15
CA THR A 327 -4.40 2.04 -22.19
C THR A 327 -3.82 2.58 -20.89
N THR A 328 -2.78 3.40 -20.98
CA THR A 328 -2.11 3.99 -19.81
C THR A 328 -2.26 5.50 -19.79
N ARG A 329 -2.48 6.08 -18.61
CA ARG A 329 -2.44 7.53 -18.40
C ARG A 329 -1.61 7.84 -17.17
N ILE A 330 -0.81 8.90 -17.27
CA ILE A 330 0.19 9.23 -16.25
C ILE A 330 0.03 10.69 -15.85
N THR A 331 -0.01 10.92 -14.54
CA THR A 331 0.05 12.24 -13.93
C THR A 331 1.25 12.28 -12.99
N VAL A 332 2.20 13.19 -13.21
CA VAL A 332 3.39 13.34 -12.36
C VAL A 332 3.44 14.72 -11.74
N ILE A 333 3.68 14.75 -10.44
CA ILE A 333 4.01 15.92 -9.63
C ILE A 333 5.50 15.85 -9.30
N GLY A 334 6.22 16.96 -9.48
CA GLY A 334 7.64 17.06 -9.12
C GLY A 334 8.64 16.59 -10.18
N GLY A 335 8.21 16.34 -11.41
CA GLY A 335 9.13 16.18 -12.55
C GLY A 335 9.66 17.53 -13.06
N SER A 336 10.90 17.56 -13.57
CA SER A 336 11.46 18.73 -14.27
C SER A 336 10.94 18.83 -15.71
N THR A 337 10.40 17.74 -16.23
CA THR A 337 9.72 17.63 -17.53
C THR A 337 8.30 17.09 -17.34
N VAL A 338 7.44 17.24 -18.37
CA VAL A 338 6.09 16.68 -18.34
C VAL A 338 6.13 15.28 -18.94
N ALA A 339 5.76 14.26 -18.16
CA ALA A 339 5.50 12.91 -18.68
C ALA A 339 4.06 12.83 -19.18
N LEU A 340 3.87 12.46 -20.45
CA LEU A 340 2.55 12.36 -21.11
C LEU A 340 2.13 10.92 -21.38
N ASN A 341 3.08 9.98 -21.35
CA ASN A 341 2.88 8.57 -21.63
C ASN A 341 3.95 7.73 -20.93
N LEU A 342 3.78 6.41 -20.98
CA LEU A 342 4.63 5.45 -20.31
C LEU A 342 6.11 5.55 -20.70
N SER A 343 6.41 5.75 -21.99
CA SER A 343 7.78 5.89 -22.48
C SER A 343 8.44 7.18 -21.97
N SER A 344 7.74 8.32 -21.99
CA SER A 344 8.25 9.59 -21.44
C SER A 344 8.43 9.56 -19.91
N PHE A 345 7.57 8.81 -19.21
CA PHE A 345 7.71 8.58 -17.78
C PHE A 345 8.94 7.73 -17.46
N ARG A 346 9.21 6.69 -18.27
CA ARG A 346 10.44 5.91 -18.17
C ARG A 346 11.68 6.79 -18.31
N THR A 347 11.76 7.59 -19.37
CA THR A 347 12.87 8.53 -19.59
C THR A 347 13.03 9.48 -18.42
N MET A 348 11.93 9.96 -17.83
CA MET A 348 11.99 10.78 -16.62
C MET A 348 12.60 10.04 -15.43
N LEU A 349 12.25 8.78 -15.19
CA LEU A 349 12.84 8.00 -14.11
C LEU A 349 14.36 7.75 -14.31
N GLU A 350 14.80 7.66 -15.55
CA GLU A 350 16.21 7.41 -15.92
C GLU A 350 17.07 8.70 -15.89
N ASP A 351 16.58 9.78 -16.51
CA ASP A 351 17.39 10.98 -16.79
C ASP A 351 17.15 12.12 -15.80
N ASP A 352 15.94 12.23 -15.28
CA ASP A 352 15.56 13.29 -14.35
C ASP A 352 15.93 12.80 -12.94
N THR A 353 17.19 12.76 -12.55
CA THR A 353 17.58 12.36 -11.19
C THR A 353 17.74 13.58 -10.26
N PHE A 354 17.83 13.34 -8.94
CA PHE A 354 18.12 14.41 -7.98
C PHE A 354 19.40 15.14 -8.41
N SER A 355 19.30 16.46 -8.55
CA SER A 355 20.41 17.34 -8.90
C SER A 355 20.13 18.76 -8.43
N GLU A 356 21.12 19.66 -8.53
CA GLU A 356 20.93 21.08 -8.20
C GLU A 356 19.80 21.72 -9.02
N SER A 357 19.71 21.38 -10.31
CA SER A 357 18.63 21.83 -11.20
C SER A 357 17.30 21.10 -11.00
N ASN A 358 17.31 19.98 -10.27
CA ASN A 358 16.14 19.16 -9.99
C ASN A 358 16.16 18.64 -8.55
N ALA A 359 15.89 19.54 -7.62
CA ALA A 359 15.83 19.21 -6.19
C ALA A 359 14.47 18.62 -5.78
N GLY A 360 13.63 18.20 -6.73
CA GLY A 360 12.27 17.74 -6.50
C GLY A 360 11.30 18.83 -6.04
N GLN A 361 10.01 18.49 -6.03
CA GLN A 361 8.95 19.30 -5.42
C GLN A 361 8.48 18.64 -4.12
N ILE A 362 7.71 19.36 -3.31
CA ILE A 362 7.07 18.75 -2.15
C ILE A 362 6.04 17.73 -2.63
N VAL A 363 6.16 16.49 -2.16
CA VAL A 363 5.28 15.39 -2.56
C VAL A 363 4.54 14.76 -1.39
N ALA A 364 5.05 14.92 -0.17
CA ALA A 364 4.36 14.53 1.03
C ALA A 364 4.83 15.34 2.25
N TYR A 365 4.03 15.31 3.31
CA TYR A 365 4.37 15.95 4.58
C TYR A 365 3.80 15.15 5.76
N LYS A 366 4.37 15.38 6.95
CA LYS A 366 3.90 14.81 8.22
C LYS A 366 3.55 15.91 9.20
N LEU A 367 2.46 15.70 9.93
CA LEU A 367 1.95 16.65 10.92
C LEU A 367 2.18 16.15 12.34
N ARG A 368 2.43 17.09 13.25
CA ARG A 368 2.42 16.86 14.69
C ARG A 368 1.61 17.93 15.38
N PHE A 369 0.96 17.58 16.48
CA PHE A 369 0.26 18.57 17.29
C PHE A 369 1.25 19.49 18.00
N VAL A 370 0.98 20.79 18.01
CA VAL A 370 1.92 21.79 18.58
C VAL A 370 2.08 21.62 20.10
N HIS A 371 0.99 21.26 20.79
CA HIS A 371 0.96 21.19 22.27
C HIS A 371 1.83 20.07 22.85
N ASP A 372 1.95 18.92 22.20
CA ASP A 372 2.61 17.73 22.78
C ASP A 372 3.61 17.04 21.83
N ASN A 373 3.80 17.57 20.62
CA ASN A 373 4.58 16.97 19.55
C ASN A 373 4.11 15.56 19.13
N SER A 374 2.93 15.09 19.54
CA SER A 374 2.41 13.79 19.08
C SER A 374 2.09 13.84 17.59
N ILE A 375 2.21 12.70 16.89
CA ILE A 375 1.89 12.62 15.46
C ILE A 375 0.40 12.90 15.27
N ALA A 376 0.07 13.78 14.33
CA ALA A 376 -1.31 14.09 13.95
C ALA A 376 -1.66 13.32 12.68
N ASN A 377 -2.16 12.09 12.84
CA ASN A 377 -2.61 11.28 11.72
C ASN A 377 -3.92 11.82 11.16
N THR A 378 -4.01 11.92 9.83
CA THR A 378 -5.26 12.26 9.16
C THR A 378 -6.13 11.02 9.04
N VAL A 379 -7.38 11.12 9.49
CA VAL A 379 -8.39 10.07 9.38
C VAL A 379 -9.20 10.32 8.14
N PHE A 380 -9.33 9.29 7.33
CA PHE A 380 -10.20 9.27 6.17
C PHE A 380 -11.39 8.37 6.45
N ASN A 381 -12.60 8.87 6.19
CA ASN A 381 -13.82 8.09 6.16
C ASN A 381 -14.60 8.47 4.90
N GLY A 382 -15.07 7.46 4.17
CA GLY A 382 -15.84 7.67 2.95
C GLY A 382 -16.83 6.54 2.71
N GLU A 383 -17.86 6.81 1.92
CA GLU A 383 -18.78 5.79 1.44
C GLU A 383 -18.77 5.79 -0.09
N TYR A 384 -18.87 4.61 -0.71
CA TYR A 384 -18.99 4.47 -2.15
C TYR A 384 -19.79 3.24 -2.53
N THR A 385 -20.30 3.22 -3.75
CA THR A 385 -20.95 2.06 -4.35
C THR A 385 -19.98 1.37 -5.29
N GLY A 386 -19.47 0.22 -4.87
CA GLY A 386 -18.59 -0.63 -5.67
C GLY A 386 -19.37 -1.62 -6.53
N ARG A 387 -18.74 -2.11 -7.60
CA ARG A 387 -19.22 -3.30 -8.33
C ARG A 387 -18.53 -4.53 -7.78
N ASN A 388 -19.30 -5.52 -7.36
CA ASN A 388 -18.80 -6.86 -7.05
C ASN A 388 -18.96 -7.76 -8.29
N ILE A 389 -17.85 -8.37 -8.74
CA ILE A 389 -17.80 -9.23 -9.92
C ILE A 389 -17.32 -10.61 -9.48
N GLU A 390 -18.20 -11.60 -9.52
CA GLU A 390 -17.89 -12.96 -9.09
C GLU A 390 -17.98 -13.93 -10.27
N LEU A 391 -16.99 -14.82 -10.40
CA LEU A 391 -17.03 -15.90 -11.40
C LEU A 391 -18.11 -16.91 -10.99
N VAL A 392 -19.03 -17.19 -11.91
CA VAL A 392 -20.04 -18.23 -11.74
C VAL A 392 -19.42 -19.56 -12.13
N LEU A 393 -19.23 -20.41 -11.11
CA LEU A 393 -18.71 -21.75 -11.31
C LEU A 393 -19.80 -22.72 -11.75
N GLY A 394 -19.42 -23.70 -12.57
CA GLY A 394 -20.30 -24.78 -12.99
C GLY A 394 -20.58 -25.82 -11.90
N ASN A 395 -21.51 -26.73 -12.18
CA ASN A 395 -21.91 -27.81 -11.27
C ASN A 395 -20.87 -28.95 -11.16
N GLY A 396 -19.70 -28.84 -11.79
CA GLY A 396 -18.70 -29.91 -11.91
C GLY A 396 -18.98 -30.87 -13.07
N VAL A 397 -18.13 -31.88 -13.25
CA VAL A 397 -18.29 -32.97 -14.23
C VAL A 397 -18.05 -34.30 -13.55
N ASP A 398 -18.88 -35.30 -13.87
CA ASP A 398 -18.63 -36.69 -13.51
C ASP A 398 -17.81 -37.34 -14.64
N VAL A 399 -16.62 -37.88 -14.32
CA VAL A 399 -15.84 -38.68 -15.28
C VAL A 399 -15.98 -40.14 -14.92
N GLY A 400 -16.50 -40.92 -15.87
CA GLY A 400 -16.49 -42.37 -15.81
C GLY A 400 -15.20 -42.93 -16.42
N LEU A 401 -14.51 -43.77 -15.65
CA LEU A 401 -13.34 -44.52 -16.10
C LEU A 401 -13.68 -45.99 -16.14
N LYS A 402 -13.34 -46.64 -17.26
CA LYS A 402 -13.67 -48.04 -17.51
C LYS A 402 -12.57 -48.70 -18.31
N VAL A 403 -12.20 -49.92 -17.93
CA VAL A 403 -11.34 -50.77 -18.75
C VAL A 403 -12.24 -51.46 -19.78
N THR A 404 -12.01 -51.22 -21.07
CA THR A 404 -12.89 -51.75 -22.12
C THR A 404 -12.27 -52.88 -22.92
N GLU A 405 -10.95 -53.04 -22.87
CA GLU A 405 -10.21 -54.01 -23.66
C GLU A 405 -8.91 -54.37 -22.95
N ILE A 406 -8.56 -55.65 -22.94
CA ILE A 406 -7.27 -56.16 -22.45
C ILE A 406 -6.64 -56.97 -23.58
N ARG A 407 -5.32 -56.82 -23.78
CA ARG A 407 -4.53 -57.60 -24.72
C ARG A 407 -3.38 -58.25 -23.97
N CYS A 408 -3.33 -59.57 -24.02
CA CYS A 408 -2.20 -60.34 -23.48
C CYS A 408 -1.41 -60.97 -24.62
N ASN A 409 -0.09 -60.95 -24.50
CA ASN A 409 0.85 -61.63 -25.39
C ASN A 409 2.10 -61.95 -24.57
N VAL A 410 2.00 -63.04 -23.84
CA VAL A 410 3.04 -63.64 -23.02
C VAL A 410 3.54 -64.92 -23.69
N ASP A 411 4.57 -65.56 -23.13
CA ASP A 411 5.12 -66.83 -23.66
C ASP A 411 4.96 -67.88 -22.56
N ASP A 412 3.72 -68.15 -22.17
CA ASP A 412 3.28 -69.03 -21.06
C ASP A 412 3.63 -70.52 -21.27
N GLY A 413 4.12 -70.88 -22.46
CA GLY A 413 4.41 -72.27 -22.77
C GLY A 413 3.13 -73.09 -23.02
N LEU A 414 2.89 -74.18 -22.28
CA LEU A 414 1.90 -75.21 -22.66
C LEU A 414 0.45 -74.81 -22.29
N GLY A 415 -0.04 -73.71 -22.88
CA GLY A 415 -1.40 -73.16 -22.70
C GLY A 415 -1.84 -72.30 -23.91
N ASN A 416 -3.11 -71.90 -23.94
CA ASN A 416 -3.63 -70.85 -24.85
C ASN A 416 -4.27 -69.69 -24.05
N GLU A 417 -4.18 -69.75 -22.72
CA GLU A 417 -4.80 -68.84 -21.76
C GLU A 417 -3.70 -68.43 -20.79
N ALA A 418 -3.66 -67.16 -20.39
CA ALA A 418 -2.76 -66.63 -19.37
C ALA A 418 -3.58 -66.20 -18.15
N GLU A 419 -3.11 -66.52 -16.96
CA GLU A 419 -3.74 -66.16 -15.69
C GLU A 419 -3.24 -64.80 -15.16
N LEU A 420 -3.91 -63.72 -15.56
CA LEU A 420 -3.49 -62.36 -15.18
C LEU A 420 -4.01 -61.96 -13.79
N TYR A 421 -3.13 -61.41 -12.95
CA TYR A 421 -3.53 -60.83 -11.67
C TYR A 421 -2.72 -59.57 -11.31
N GLY A 422 -3.24 -58.79 -10.37
CA GLY A 422 -2.68 -57.50 -9.98
C GLY A 422 -3.65 -56.35 -10.16
N ASP A 423 -3.13 -55.12 -10.17
CA ASP A 423 -3.95 -53.91 -10.15
C ASP A 423 -3.62 -52.92 -11.29
N VAL A 424 -4.68 -52.37 -11.89
CA VAL A 424 -4.64 -51.11 -12.64
C VAL A 424 -5.34 -50.05 -11.79
N MET A 425 -4.60 -49.02 -11.41
CA MET A 425 -5.02 -48.02 -10.43
C MET A 425 -5.16 -46.64 -11.06
N PHE A 426 -6.11 -45.87 -10.55
CA PHE A 426 -6.29 -44.46 -10.82
C PHE A 426 -5.97 -43.64 -9.57
N GLN A 427 -5.27 -42.51 -9.72
CA GLN A 427 -4.95 -41.62 -8.61
C GLN A 427 -4.96 -40.13 -9.02
N LYS A 428 -5.49 -39.27 -8.16
CA LYS A 428 -5.28 -37.81 -8.21
C LYS A 428 -3.91 -37.47 -7.64
N THR A 429 -3.10 -36.75 -8.40
CA THR A 429 -1.73 -36.37 -8.04
C THR A 429 -1.68 -34.88 -7.62
N GLY A 430 -1.02 -34.55 -6.50
CA GLY A 430 -0.83 -33.19 -6.00
C GLY A 430 -0.99 -33.02 -4.47
N SER A 431 -1.15 -31.78 -3.99
CA SER A 431 -1.31 -31.51 -2.56
C SER A 431 -2.62 -32.11 -2.01
N GLY A 432 -2.52 -33.13 -1.16
CA GLY A 432 -3.67 -33.88 -0.64
C GLY A 432 -3.98 -35.18 -1.40
N ASP A 433 -2.96 -35.79 -2.02
CA ASP A 433 -3.02 -37.09 -2.74
C ASP A 433 -4.07 -38.03 -2.15
N GLN A 434 -5.03 -38.41 -2.99
CA GLN A 434 -6.05 -39.38 -2.62
C GLN A 434 -5.47 -40.80 -2.71
N THR A 435 -6.00 -41.72 -1.91
CA THR A 435 -5.68 -43.14 -2.00
C THR A 435 -6.00 -43.64 -3.42
N PRO A 436 -5.08 -44.35 -4.10
CA PRO A 436 -5.35 -44.93 -5.40
C PRO A 436 -6.62 -45.79 -5.39
N LEU A 437 -7.43 -45.69 -6.44
CA LEU A 437 -8.65 -46.47 -6.63
C LEU A 437 -8.43 -47.49 -7.74
N PRO A 438 -8.86 -48.75 -7.56
CA PRO A 438 -8.71 -49.76 -8.61
C PRO A 438 -9.70 -49.52 -9.74
N LEU A 439 -9.19 -49.59 -10.98
CA LEU A 439 -9.97 -49.69 -12.22
C LEU A 439 -10.11 -51.14 -12.68
N TRP A 440 -9.13 -51.98 -12.33
CA TRP A 440 -9.10 -53.41 -12.58
C TRP A 440 -8.23 -54.05 -11.49
N SER A 441 -8.70 -55.13 -10.86
CA SER A 441 -8.00 -55.75 -9.73
C SER A 441 -8.35 -57.24 -9.65
N TYR A 442 -7.35 -58.09 -9.72
CA TYR A 442 -7.45 -59.54 -9.56
C TYR A 442 -6.33 -60.02 -8.64
N THR A 443 -6.52 -61.16 -7.97
CA THR A 443 -5.54 -61.68 -7.01
C THR A 443 -4.97 -63.00 -7.52
N SER A 444 -3.78 -63.40 -7.08
CA SER A 444 -3.21 -64.70 -7.48
C SER A 444 -4.03 -65.92 -7.03
N GLY A 445 -4.99 -65.75 -6.11
CA GLY A 445 -5.92 -66.82 -5.73
C GLY A 445 -7.17 -66.92 -6.64
N ASP A 446 -7.38 -65.93 -7.50
CA ASP A 446 -8.51 -65.80 -8.42
C ASP A 446 -8.09 -64.89 -9.59
N PRO A 447 -7.22 -65.39 -10.49
CA PRO A 447 -6.70 -64.63 -11.62
C PRO A 447 -7.77 -64.47 -12.72
N TYR A 448 -7.51 -63.55 -13.64
CA TYR A 448 -8.32 -63.35 -14.84
C TYR A 448 -7.75 -64.13 -16.01
N ASP A 449 -8.45 -65.19 -16.41
CA ASP A 449 -8.09 -66.01 -17.58
C ASP A 449 -8.30 -65.20 -18.86
N ILE A 450 -7.23 -65.01 -19.64
CA ILE A 450 -7.28 -64.27 -20.90
C ILE A 450 -6.60 -65.07 -22.02
N VAL A 451 -7.15 -65.01 -23.24
CA VAL A 451 -6.53 -65.65 -24.40
C VAL A 451 -5.16 -65.01 -24.69
N ASP A 452 -4.13 -65.86 -24.74
CA ASP A 452 -2.74 -65.44 -24.98
C ASP A 452 -2.36 -65.55 -26.46
N ASP A 453 -2.93 -64.67 -27.29
CA ASP A 453 -2.64 -64.61 -28.74
C ASP A 453 -2.44 -63.18 -29.26
N GLY A 454 -2.36 -62.20 -28.36
CA GLY A 454 -2.27 -60.78 -28.68
C GLY A 454 -3.56 -60.16 -29.22
N SER A 455 -4.65 -60.93 -29.33
CA SER A 455 -5.92 -60.41 -29.78
C SER A 455 -6.60 -59.56 -28.70
N PRO A 456 -7.33 -58.50 -29.10
CA PRO A 456 -8.14 -57.72 -28.16
C PRO A 456 -9.26 -58.57 -27.59
N GLN A 457 -9.26 -58.70 -26.27
CA GLN A 457 -10.37 -59.30 -25.52
C GLN A 457 -11.27 -58.19 -25.01
N ASP A 458 -12.56 -58.31 -25.33
CA ASP A 458 -13.58 -57.33 -24.95
C ASP A 458 -13.82 -57.40 -23.43
N TYR A 459 -13.65 -56.25 -22.77
CA TYR A 459 -13.91 -56.06 -21.35
C TYR A 459 -14.93 -54.93 -21.13
N SER A 460 -15.71 -54.60 -22.17
CA SER A 460 -16.64 -53.45 -22.18
C SER A 460 -17.84 -53.58 -21.26
N ASP A 461 -18.06 -54.71 -20.60
CA ASP A 461 -19.10 -54.92 -19.57
C ASP A 461 -18.59 -54.72 -18.13
N SER A 462 -17.33 -54.31 -17.95
CA SER A 462 -16.73 -54.07 -16.63
C SER A 462 -17.41 -52.95 -15.81
N ASP A 463 -17.12 -52.92 -14.51
CA ASP A 463 -17.61 -51.85 -13.65
C ASP A 463 -16.98 -50.50 -14.05
N GLU A 464 -17.79 -49.45 -14.08
CA GLU A 464 -17.35 -48.09 -14.34
C GLU A 464 -17.06 -47.38 -13.02
N LEU A 465 -15.82 -46.92 -12.85
CA LEU A 465 -15.46 -46.04 -11.74
C LEU A 465 -15.89 -44.61 -12.09
N VAL A 466 -16.96 -44.14 -11.46
CA VAL A 466 -17.42 -42.75 -11.60
C VAL A 466 -16.78 -41.89 -10.53
N ILE A 467 -16.04 -40.86 -10.96
CA ILE A 467 -15.42 -39.88 -10.08
C ILE A 467 -16.10 -38.54 -10.30
N LYS A 468 -16.58 -37.96 -9.20
CA LYS A 468 -17.20 -36.63 -9.20
C LYS A 468 -16.12 -35.57 -9.08
N PHE A 469 -15.99 -34.73 -10.09
CA PHE A 469 -15.13 -33.56 -10.05
C PHE A 469 -15.96 -32.33 -9.74
N GLY A 470 -15.54 -31.58 -8.73
CA GLY A 470 -16.04 -30.23 -8.50
C GLY A 470 -15.52 -29.27 -9.58
N THR A 471 -15.29 -28.02 -9.19
CA THR A 471 -14.88 -26.95 -10.09
C THR A 471 -13.36 -26.85 -10.27
N ASP A 472 -12.59 -27.52 -9.42
CA ASP A 472 -11.14 -27.36 -9.34
C ASP A 472 -10.38 -28.21 -10.37
N ALA A 473 -9.31 -27.64 -10.94
CA ALA A 473 -8.37 -28.37 -11.77
C ALA A 473 -7.65 -29.49 -10.99
N GLY A 474 -7.25 -30.56 -11.68
CA GLY A 474 -6.51 -31.66 -11.09
C GLY A 474 -5.60 -32.39 -12.08
N SER A 475 -4.47 -32.88 -11.57
CA SER A 475 -3.60 -33.82 -12.27
C SER A 475 -3.92 -35.23 -11.81
N PHE A 476 -3.85 -36.19 -12.74
CA PHE A 476 -4.23 -37.57 -12.50
C PHE A 476 -3.27 -38.51 -13.19
N LYS A 477 -3.26 -39.74 -12.68
CA LYS A 477 -2.42 -40.82 -13.18
C LYS A 477 -3.22 -42.12 -13.20
N ILE A 478 -3.11 -42.86 -14.30
CA ILE A 478 -3.44 -44.28 -14.36
C ILE A 478 -2.13 -45.05 -14.38
N PHE A 479 -2.00 -46.07 -13.54
CA PHE A 479 -0.77 -46.85 -13.44
C PHE A 479 -1.04 -48.30 -13.08
N ALA A 480 -0.08 -49.15 -13.44
CA ALA A 480 -0.06 -50.56 -13.08
C ALA A 480 1.39 -50.92 -12.73
N ASP A 481 1.67 -51.23 -11.47
CA ASP A 481 3.04 -51.48 -10.97
C ASP A 481 3.26 -52.92 -10.46
N SER A 482 2.17 -53.68 -10.38
CA SER A 482 2.08 -54.98 -9.75
C SER A 482 1.14 -55.88 -10.55
N LEU A 483 1.34 -55.94 -11.86
CA LEU A 483 0.70 -56.91 -12.75
C LEU A 483 1.60 -58.12 -12.95
N TYR A 484 0.99 -59.29 -12.93
CA TYR A 484 1.64 -60.59 -12.98
C TYR A 484 0.84 -61.55 -13.84
N GLU A 485 1.55 -62.53 -14.38
CA GLU A 485 0.99 -63.78 -14.87
C GLU A 485 1.31 -64.89 -13.87
N ASP A 486 0.35 -65.77 -13.57
CA ASP A 486 0.52 -66.93 -12.69
C ASP A 486 0.99 -68.19 -13.46
N ASP A 487 2.26 -68.56 -13.31
CA ASP A 487 2.84 -69.74 -13.95
C ASP A 487 3.23 -70.84 -12.96
N ILE A 488 3.22 -72.10 -13.43
CA ILE A 488 3.68 -73.27 -12.66
C ILE A 488 5.16 -73.12 -12.20
N VAL A 489 5.96 -72.26 -12.85
CA VAL A 489 7.38 -72.03 -12.55
C VAL A 489 7.68 -70.57 -12.20
N GLY A 490 6.79 -69.94 -11.45
CA GLY A 490 7.03 -68.64 -10.83
C GLY A 490 6.60 -67.46 -11.71
N ASP A 491 5.90 -66.55 -11.06
CA ASP A 491 5.03 -65.57 -11.68
C ASP A 491 5.83 -64.47 -12.41
N ASP A 492 5.55 -64.29 -13.70
CA ASP A 492 6.23 -63.30 -14.52
C ASP A 492 5.63 -61.91 -14.27
N LYS A 493 6.46 -61.00 -13.74
CA LYS A 493 6.04 -59.63 -13.44
C LYS A 493 6.13 -58.74 -14.69
N PHE A 494 4.99 -58.18 -15.09
CA PHE A 494 4.95 -57.18 -16.16
C PHE A 494 5.70 -55.91 -15.76
N LYS A 495 6.26 -55.22 -16.76
CA LYS A 495 6.90 -53.92 -16.54
C LYS A 495 5.87 -52.90 -16.07
N PRO A 496 6.24 -52.02 -15.12
CA PRO A 496 5.33 -51.00 -14.63
C PRO A 496 4.93 -50.05 -15.76
N TYR A 497 3.65 -49.69 -15.79
CA TYR A 497 3.07 -48.74 -16.72
C TYR A 497 2.48 -47.54 -15.97
N SER A 498 2.50 -46.38 -16.63
CA SER A 498 1.97 -45.13 -16.11
C SER A 498 1.60 -44.18 -17.24
N ALA A 499 0.42 -43.56 -17.14
CA ALA A 499 -0.02 -42.47 -18.00
C ALA A 499 -0.62 -41.35 -17.16
N ASP A 500 -0.16 -40.12 -17.39
CA ASP A 500 -0.64 -38.92 -16.72
C ASP A 500 -1.64 -38.17 -17.61
N PHE A 501 -2.64 -37.54 -16.99
CA PHE A 501 -3.58 -36.63 -17.66
C PHE A 501 -4.07 -35.53 -16.73
N VAL A 502 -4.60 -34.45 -17.30
CA VAL A 502 -5.03 -33.24 -16.56
C VAL A 502 -6.47 -32.91 -16.91
N ILE A 503 -7.27 -32.59 -15.90
CA ILE A 503 -8.59 -31.99 -16.06
C ILE A 503 -8.45 -30.51 -15.65
N SER A 504 -8.69 -29.59 -16.58
CA SER A 504 -8.70 -28.15 -16.33
C SER A 504 -9.96 -27.71 -15.59
N THR A 505 -9.92 -26.57 -14.92
CA THR A 505 -11.09 -25.91 -14.31
C THR A 505 -12.23 -25.83 -15.32
N LEU A 506 -13.41 -26.27 -14.92
CA LEU A 506 -14.61 -26.25 -15.77
C LEU A 506 -15.26 -24.87 -15.68
N LEU A 507 -15.01 -24.05 -16.71
CA LEU A 507 -15.67 -22.77 -16.89
C LEU A 507 -17.01 -22.99 -17.60
N THR A 508 -18.11 -22.49 -17.03
CA THR A 508 -19.44 -22.62 -17.65
C THR A 508 -19.79 -21.42 -18.51
N ALA A 509 -20.07 -21.68 -19.79
CA ALA A 509 -20.77 -20.76 -20.69
C ALA A 509 -22.29 -20.92 -20.64
N VAL A 510 -22.78 -22.03 -20.08
CA VAL A 510 -24.18 -22.46 -20.19
C VAL A 510 -24.65 -22.98 -18.83
N PRO A 511 -25.83 -22.56 -18.34
CA PRO A 511 -26.43 -23.21 -17.18
C PRO A 511 -26.78 -24.64 -17.60
N PHE A 512 -26.16 -25.63 -16.97
CA PHE A 512 -26.65 -27.01 -17.04
C PHE A 512 -27.81 -27.18 -16.07
#